data_AF-A0AAW0JKF7-F1
#
_entry.id   AF-A0AAW0JKF7-F1
#
_cell.length_a   1.000
_cell.length_b   1.000
_cell.length_c   1.000
_cell.angle_alpha   90.00
_cell.angle_beta   90.00
_cell.angle_gamma   90.00
#
_symmetry.space_group_name_H-M   'P 1'
#
loop_
_entity.id
_entity.type
_entity.pdbx_description
1 polymer ?
#
loop_
_entity_poly.entity_id
_entity_poly.type
_entity_poly.pdbx_seq_one_letter_code
_entity_poly.pdbx_strand_id
1 'polypeptide(L)'
;YELATGRFPYPKWNSVFDQLTQVVKGDPPQLSNSEEREFSPSFINFVNLCLTKDESKRPKYKELLKHPFILMYEERTVEVACYVCKILDQMPATPSSPMYVD
;
A
#
# COMPACT_ATOMS: atom_id res chain seq x y z
N TYR A 1 1.38 0.15 -0.30
CA TYR A 1 1.66 -0.70 -1.47
C TYR A 1 0.40 -1.40 -1.96
N GLU A 2 -0.15 -2.36 -1.21
CA GLU A 2 -1.26 -3.22 -1.67
C GLU A 2 -2.48 -2.46 -2.17
N LEU A 3 -3.03 -1.52 -1.39
CA LEU A 3 -4.17 -0.71 -1.83
C LEU A 3 -3.89 0.11 -3.10
N ALA A 4 -2.62 0.48 -3.33
CA ALA A 4 -2.23 1.23 -4.52
C ALA A 4 -2.11 0.36 -5.77
N THR A 5 -1.81 -0.94 -5.60
CA THR A 5 -1.56 -1.88 -6.72
C THR A 5 -2.70 -2.89 -6.91
N GLY A 6 -3.59 -3.04 -5.93
CA GLY A 6 -4.56 -4.14 -5.86
C GLY A 6 -3.92 -5.52 -5.67
N ARG A 7 -2.63 -5.57 -5.30
CA ARG A 7 -1.85 -6.82 -5.21
C ARG A 7 -1.15 -6.91 -3.86
N PHE A 8 -1.38 -8.00 -3.14
CA PHE A 8 -0.60 -8.32 -1.96
C PHE A 8 0.89 -8.46 -2.35
N PRO A 9 1.83 -7.87 -1.59
CA PRO A 9 3.22 -7.70 -2.04
C PRO A 9 4.05 -8.99 -2.10
N TYR A 10 3.58 -10.07 -1.48
CA TYR A 10 4.29 -11.35 -1.44
C TYR A 10 3.55 -12.40 -2.28
N PRO A 11 4.28 -13.28 -2.99
CA PRO A 11 3.67 -14.34 -3.80
C PRO A 11 2.85 -15.28 -2.92
N LYS A 12 1.87 -16.00 -3.50
CA LYS A 12 1.11 -17.03 -2.77
C LYS A 12 2.06 -18.00 -2.06
N TRP A 13 1.76 -18.29 -0.80
CA TRP A 13 2.56 -19.13 0.08
C TRP A 13 1.78 -20.34 0.57
N ASN A 14 2.50 -21.42 0.88
CA ASN A 14 1.91 -22.61 1.49
C ASN A 14 1.78 -22.43 3.02
N SER A 15 2.62 -21.58 3.62
CA SER A 15 2.59 -21.28 5.05
C SER A 15 2.92 -19.82 5.37
N VAL A 16 2.36 -19.31 6.47
CA VAL A 16 2.71 -17.98 7.01
C VAL A 16 4.22 -17.82 7.29
N PHE A 17 4.92 -18.93 7.54
CA PHE A 17 6.38 -18.92 7.72
C PHE A 17 7.14 -18.54 6.44
N ASP A 18 6.61 -18.88 5.27
CA ASP A 18 7.22 -18.50 3.98
C ASP A 18 7.13 -16.98 3.80
N GLN A 19 6.01 -16.38 4.21
CA GLN A 19 5.85 -14.92 4.19
C GLN A 19 6.85 -14.23 5.11
N LEU A 20 6.95 -14.69 6.36
CA LEU A 20 7.89 -14.16 7.33
C LEU A 20 9.32 -14.29 6.82
N THR A 21 9.64 -15.41 6.17
CA THR A 21 10.93 -15.63 5.53
C THR A 21 11.19 -14.59 4.45
N GLN A 22 10.21 -14.27 3.60
CA GLN A 22 10.34 -13.24 2.58
C GLN A 22 10.51 -11.84 3.20
N VAL A 23 9.77 -11.53 4.26
CA VAL A 23 9.89 -10.27 5.01
C VAL A 23 11.27 -10.13 5.64
N VAL A 24 11.88 -11.22 6.13
CA VAL A 24 13.18 -11.21 6.81
C VAL A 24 14.34 -11.27 5.82
N LYS A 25 14.30 -12.17 4.85
CA LYS A 25 15.43 -12.46 3.95
C LYS A 25 15.35 -11.77 2.60
N GLY A 26 14.14 -11.51 2.10
CA GLY A 26 13.93 -10.89 0.80
C GLY A 26 14.07 -9.37 0.81
N ASP A 27 14.16 -8.80 -0.38
CA ASP A 27 14.06 -7.36 -0.57
C ASP A 27 12.64 -6.87 -0.24
N PRO A 28 12.51 -5.66 0.33
CA PRO A 28 11.20 -5.08 0.58
C PRO A 28 10.48 -4.79 -0.75
N PRO A 29 9.14 -4.91 -0.81
CA PRO A 29 8.39 -4.50 -1.99
C PRO A 29 8.67 -3.02 -2.30
N GLN A 30 8.70 -2.67 -3.59
CA GLN A 30 8.92 -1.31 -4.06
C GLN A 30 7.73 -0.88 -4.91
N LEU A 31 7.16 0.28 -4.59
CA LEU A 31 6.20 0.93 -5.46
C LEU A 31 6.95 1.60 -6.62
N SER A 32 6.49 1.38 -7.82
CA SER A 32 6.97 2.03 -9.05
C SER A 32 5.79 2.26 -9.99
N ASN A 33 5.99 3.09 -11.00
CA ASN A 33 5.04 3.14 -12.12
C ASN A 33 5.01 1.79 -12.83
N SER A 34 3.85 1.45 -13.39
CA SER A 34 3.65 0.30 -14.28
C SER A 34 2.83 0.74 -15.49
N GLU A 35 2.73 -0.14 -16.49
CA GLU A 35 1.88 0.08 -17.67
C GLU A 35 0.40 0.28 -17.30
N GLU A 36 -0.04 -0.25 -16.15
CA GLU A 36 -1.42 -0.16 -15.67
C GLU A 36 -1.70 1.13 -14.88
N ARG A 37 -0.66 1.72 -14.25
CA ARG A 37 -0.85 2.82 -13.30
C ARG A 37 0.41 3.66 -13.14
N GLU A 38 0.23 4.97 -13.26
CA GLU A 38 1.22 5.96 -12.86
C GLU A 38 0.89 6.55 -11.50
N PHE A 39 1.91 6.74 -10.67
CA PHE A 39 1.83 7.34 -9.36
C PHE A 39 2.63 8.64 -9.31
N SER A 40 2.19 9.58 -8.48
CA SER A 40 2.98 10.79 -8.23
C SER A 40 4.35 10.43 -7.63
N PRO A 41 5.44 11.12 -8.01
CA PRO A 41 6.77 10.85 -7.47
C PRO A 41 6.84 10.91 -5.93
N SER A 42 6.10 11.84 -5.31
CA SER A 42 6.03 11.96 -3.85
C SER A 42 5.37 10.76 -3.19
N PHE A 43 4.35 10.15 -3.81
CA PHE A 43 3.71 8.95 -3.28
C PHE A 43 4.64 7.72 -3.37
N ILE A 44 5.29 7.54 -4.52
CA ILE A 44 6.30 6.48 -4.71
C ILE A 44 7.37 6.60 -3.63
N ASN A 45 7.93 7.79 -3.46
CA ASN A 45 8.96 8.04 -2.47
C ASN A 45 8.46 7.75 -1.04
N PHE A 46 7.28 8.24 -0.67
CA PHE A 46 6.70 8.03 0.66
C PHE A 46 6.52 6.53 0.99
N VAL A 47 5.95 5.76 0.06
CA VAL A 47 5.70 4.32 0.27
C VAL A 47 7.03 3.56 0.38
N ASN A 48 7.99 3.83 -0.49
CA ASN A 48 9.29 3.16 -0.49
C ASN A 48 10.11 3.53 0.76
N LEU A 49 9.99 4.76 1.22
CA LEU A 49 10.58 5.22 2.47
C LEU A 49 10.03 4.45 3.68
N CYS A 50 8.72 4.23 3.75
CA CYS A 50 8.10 3.39 4.78
C CYS A 50 8.57 1.93 4.72
N LEU A 51 8.91 1.43 3.52
CA LEU A 51 9.35 0.06 3.27
C LEU A 51 10.88 -0.12 3.38
N THR A 52 11.58 0.86 3.97
CA THR A 52 13.03 0.74 4.24
C THR A 52 13.32 -0.48 5.12
N LYS A 53 14.07 -1.44 4.60
CA LYS A 53 14.35 -2.72 5.28
C LYS A 53 15.11 -2.55 6.59
N ASP A 54 16.16 -1.75 6.55
CA ASP A 54 17.01 -1.41 7.70
C ASP A 54 16.21 -0.55 8.70
N GLU A 55 15.90 -1.12 9.85
CA GLU A 55 15.10 -0.45 10.88
C GLU A 55 15.73 0.87 11.33
N SER A 56 17.06 0.94 11.44
CA SER A 56 17.78 2.13 11.92
C SER A 56 17.65 3.31 10.97
N LYS A 57 17.39 3.04 9.68
CA LYS A 57 17.20 4.03 8.62
C LYS A 57 15.73 4.36 8.36
N ARG A 58 14.80 3.53 8.86
CA ARG A 58 13.36 3.73 8.62
C ARG A 58 12.86 4.92 9.45
N PRO A 59 12.29 5.95 8.82
CA PRO A 59 11.84 7.14 9.55
C PRO A 59 10.69 6.82 10.50
N LYS A 60 10.70 7.50 11.64
CA LYS A 60 9.59 7.51 12.59
C LYS A 60 8.55 8.56 12.19
N TYR A 61 7.40 8.56 12.86
CA TYR A 61 6.25 9.42 12.51
C TYR A 61 6.59 10.92 12.41
N LYS A 62 7.43 11.45 13.30
CA LYS A 62 7.83 12.86 13.27
C LYS A 62 8.48 13.28 11.94
N GLU A 63 9.21 12.38 11.29
CA GLU A 63 9.83 12.63 9.99
C GLU A 63 8.84 12.36 8.85
N LEU A 64 8.00 11.32 8.98
CA LEU A 64 6.96 11.03 7.99
C LEU A 64 5.94 12.16 7.85
N LEU A 65 5.53 12.80 8.94
CA LEU A 65 4.58 13.91 8.92
C LEU A 65 5.11 15.15 8.16
N LYS A 66 6.44 15.30 8.06
CA LYS A 66 7.07 16.37 7.28
C LYS A 66 7.22 16.02 5.80
N HIS A 67 6.88 14.80 5.40
CA HIS A 67 7.10 14.34 4.04
C HIS A 67 6.15 15.06 3.06
N PRO A 68 6.61 15.48 1.86
CA PRO A 68 5.79 16.23 0.90
C PRO A 68 4.46 15.58 0.56
N PHE A 69 4.40 14.24 0.52
CA PHE A 69 3.16 13.50 0.31
C PHE A 69 2.11 13.75 1.40
N ILE A 70 2.49 13.78 2.68
CA ILE A 70 1.55 14.04 3.78
C ILE A 70 1.12 15.50 3.75
N LEU A 71 2.07 16.43 3.68
CA LEU A 71 1.78 17.87 3.66
C LEU A 71 0.86 18.26 2.49
N MET A 72 1.03 17.61 1.33
CA MET A 72 0.14 17.81 0.19
C MET A 72 -1.31 17.39 0.48
N TYR A 73 -1.53 16.28 1.19
CA TYR A 73 -2.88 15.78 1.51
C TYR A 73 -3.45 16.35 2.81
N GLU A 74 -2.64 17.03 3.63
CA GLU A 74 -3.10 17.80 4.79
C GLU A 74 -3.93 19.03 4.35
N GLU A 75 -3.49 19.71 3.29
CA GLU A 75 -4.16 20.91 2.74
C GLU A 75 -5.19 20.59 1.64
N ARG A 76 -5.05 19.44 0.98
CA ARG A 76 -5.87 19.12 -0.20
C ARG A 76 -7.25 18.61 0.21
N THR A 77 -8.29 19.33 -0.20
CA THR A 77 -9.67 18.84 -0.12
C THR A 77 -9.89 17.66 -1.07
N VAL A 78 -10.34 16.54 -0.54
CA VAL A 78 -10.71 15.34 -1.29
C VAL A 78 -12.07 14.86 -0.78
N GLU A 79 -13.03 14.66 -1.70
CA GLU A 79 -14.37 14.17 -1.39
C GLU A 79 -14.38 12.66 -1.09
N VAL A 80 -13.69 12.26 -0.01
CA VAL A 80 -13.54 10.85 0.38
C VAL A 80 -14.90 10.23 0.69
N ALA A 81 -15.81 10.98 1.34
CA ALA A 81 -17.16 10.51 1.65
C ALA A 81 -17.94 10.11 0.38
N CYS A 82 -17.98 10.99 -0.62
CA CYS A 82 -18.66 10.71 -1.89
C CYS A 82 -18.04 9.50 -2.61
N TYR A 83 -16.70 9.40 -2.63
CA TYR A 83 -16.02 8.25 -3.22
C TYR A 83 -16.41 6.95 -2.50
N VAL A 84 -16.33 6.92 -1.18
CA VAL A 84 -16.61 5.73 -0.38
C VAL A 84 -18.07 5.29 -0.52
N CYS A 85 -19.04 6.22 -0.42
CA CYS A 85 -20.46 5.91 -0.64
C CYS A 85 -20.69 5.30 -2.03
N LYS A 86 -20.13 5.92 -3.08
CA LYS A 86 -20.26 5.42 -4.46
C LYS A 86 -19.74 3.99 -4.62
N ILE A 87 -18.66 3.62 -3.93
CA ILE A 87 -18.11 2.25 -3.97
C ILE A 87 -19.00 1.30 -3.16
N LEU A 88 -19.41 1.69 -1.95
CA LEU A 88 -20.28 0.89 -1.08
C LEU A 88 -21.62 0.56 -1.73
N ASP A 89 -22.25 1.53 -2.40
CA ASP A 89 -23.53 1.34 -3.09
C ASP A 89 -23.47 0.32 -4.24
N GLN A 90 -22.28 0.05 -4.76
CA GLN A 90 -22.04 -0.94 -5.82
C GLN A 90 -21.59 -2.30 -5.28
N MET A 91 -21.26 -2.41 -3.99
CA MET A 91 -20.81 -3.67 -3.42
C MET A 91 -22.00 -4.61 -3.18
N PRO A 92 -21.85 -5.90 -3.48
CA PRO A 92 -22.91 -6.87 -3.22
C PRO A 92 -23.19 -6.98 -1.71
N ALA A 93 -24.47 -7.08 -1.34
CA ALA A 93 -24.91 -7.16 0.07
C ALA A 93 -24.35 -8.38 0.83
N THR A 94 -23.91 -9.40 0.10
CA THR A 94 -23.18 -10.55 0.64
C THR A 94 -21.72 -10.47 0.19
N PRO A 95 -20.74 -10.47 1.11
CA PRO A 95 -19.35 -10.60 0.71
C PRO A 95 -19.19 -11.95 0.01
N SER A 96 -18.92 -11.92 -1.30
CA SER A 96 -18.32 -13.07 -1.96
C SER A 96 -16.97 -13.25 -1.26
N SER A 97 -16.89 -14.23 -0.35
CA SER A 97 -15.61 -14.63 0.24
C SER A 97 -14.63 -14.75 -0.91
N PRO A 98 -13.43 -14.14 -0.85
CA PRO A 98 -12.44 -14.42 -1.86
C PRO A 98 -12.31 -15.94 -1.87
N MET A 99 -12.72 -16.57 -2.97
CA MET A 99 -12.42 -17.98 -3.21
C MET A 99 -10.91 -18.06 -3.10
N TYR A 100 -10.42 -18.60 -1.99
CA TYR A 100 -9.07 -19.16 -1.98
C TYR A 100 -9.14 -20.28 -3.01
N VAL A 101 -8.76 -19.95 -4.24
CA VAL A 101 -8.53 -20.95 -5.27
C VAL A 101 -7.28 -21.67 -4.78
N ASP A 102 -7.49 -22.91 -4.32
CA ASP A 102 -6.45 -23.88 -3.96
C ASP A 102 -5.31 -23.91 -5.00
#